data_AF-A0A7D9E168-F1
#
_entry.id   AF-A0A7D9E168-F1
#
_cell.length_a   1.000
_cell.length_b   1.000
_cell.length_c   1.000
_cell.angle_alpha   90.00
_cell.angle_beta   90.00
_cell.angle_gamma   90.00
#
_symmetry.space_group_name_H-M   'P 1'
#
loop_
_entity.id
_entity.type
_entity.pdbx_description
1 polymer ?
#
loop_
_entity_poly.entity_id
_entity_poly.type
_entity_poly.pdbx_seq_one_letter_code
_entity_poly.pdbx_strand_id
1 'polypeptide(L)'
;MRQWRLCFSSFLDSLSDEELEHFDSAITVKDEYPESQEFVGLFDKYQHFCLMMRKEDPTFELWSSFLDMMSLLLVFVRATRESDWSVHVAVLRLMMPWYFAYDRTNYSRYLPAYWMEMVNLPESHPSVYHELSQVGAWTVQRHSNHAFASIARDQSIEETLNRDCKTPGGIKGITLNRGAVQRWILAQPERAAISRECEVMAGYHKVERASKELDQTRIRKLEESIMSVISTVKSMINPFENTTGELVAISSGAVAIDAVKDDLLKAEAKGESAAMEFIKERLLVGSNATQTDFHDPIKQQKLKTFADNCTSKKKTSKEIIKDSKVFFARLLVVG
;
A
#
# COMPACT_ATOMS: atom_id res chain seq x y z
N MET A 1 7.58 -6.10 -11.30
CA MET A 1 8.95 -6.64 -11.21
C MET A 1 9.90 -5.89 -10.26
N ARG A 2 9.74 -4.57 -9.99
CA ARG A 2 10.67 -3.83 -9.10
C ARG A 2 10.53 -4.15 -7.60
N GLN A 3 9.37 -4.65 -7.20
CA GLN A 3 8.91 -4.90 -5.83
C GLN A 3 9.47 -6.19 -5.20
N TRP A 4 10.22 -6.97 -5.98
CA TRP A 4 10.64 -8.32 -5.60
C TRP A 4 12.14 -8.55 -5.81
N ARG A 5 12.96 -7.50 -5.99
CA ARG A 5 14.33 -7.66 -6.48
C ARG A 5 15.21 -8.60 -5.65
N LEU A 6 15.08 -8.60 -4.31
CA LEU A 6 15.84 -9.50 -3.46
C LEU A 6 15.34 -10.95 -3.54
N CYS A 7 14.03 -11.17 -3.50
CA CYS A 7 13.42 -12.49 -3.67
C CYS A 7 13.68 -13.05 -5.07
N PHE A 8 13.54 -12.21 -6.10
CA PHE A 8 13.81 -12.54 -7.49
C PHE A 8 15.30 -12.81 -7.75
N SER A 9 16.22 -12.08 -7.10
CA SER A 9 17.65 -12.43 -7.13
C SER A 9 17.88 -13.84 -6.58
N SER A 10 17.30 -14.16 -5.42
CA SER A 10 17.40 -15.50 -4.82
C SER A 10 16.80 -16.58 -5.74
N PHE A 11 15.71 -16.28 -6.44
CA PHE A 11 15.17 -17.16 -7.48
C PHE A 11 16.15 -17.35 -8.63
N LEU A 12 16.74 -16.29 -9.18
CA LEU A 12 17.72 -16.40 -10.25
C LEU A 12 18.95 -17.22 -9.81
N ASP A 13 19.41 -17.02 -8.58
CA ASP A 13 20.52 -17.77 -7.98
C ASP A 13 20.18 -19.27 -7.77
N SER A 14 18.89 -19.63 -7.79
CA SER A 14 18.41 -21.01 -7.69
C SER A 14 18.29 -21.74 -9.04
N LEU A 15 18.35 -21.01 -10.16
CA LEU A 15 18.25 -21.58 -11.50
C LEU A 15 19.57 -22.20 -11.94
N SER A 16 19.50 -23.19 -12.83
CA SER A 16 20.68 -23.74 -13.49
C SER A 16 21.27 -22.77 -14.54
N ASP A 17 22.54 -22.94 -14.90
CA ASP A 17 23.20 -22.10 -15.92
C ASP A 17 22.45 -22.13 -17.27
N GLU A 18 21.92 -23.29 -17.67
CA GLU A 18 21.11 -23.44 -18.89
C GLU A 18 19.79 -22.65 -18.82
N GLU A 19 19.16 -22.61 -17.65
CA GLU A 19 17.92 -21.84 -17.42
C GLU A 19 18.17 -20.33 -17.38
N LEU A 20 19.33 -19.92 -16.85
CA LEU A 20 19.77 -18.51 -16.83
C LEU A 20 20.09 -18.01 -18.25
N GLU A 21 20.78 -18.79 -19.07
CA GLU A 21 21.03 -18.43 -20.47
C GLU A 21 19.71 -18.31 -21.26
N HIS A 22 18.77 -19.23 -21.03
CA HIS A 22 17.44 -19.15 -21.61
C HIS A 22 16.69 -17.88 -21.14
N PHE A 23 16.80 -17.52 -19.86
CA PHE A 23 16.21 -16.33 -19.28
C PHE A 23 16.78 -15.02 -19.88
N ASP A 24 18.09 -14.88 -19.98
CA ASP A 24 18.74 -13.70 -20.57
C ASP A 24 18.35 -13.53 -22.04
N SER A 25 18.23 -14.65 -22.77
CA SER A 25 17.74 -14.63 -24.15
C SER A 25 16.28 -14.15 -24.27
N ALA A 26 15.42 -14.52 -23.32
CA ALA A 26 14.01 -14.14 -23.33
C ALA A 26 13.77 -12.67 -22.98
N ILE A 27 14.59 -12.07 -22.10
CA ILE A 27 14.49 -10.66 -21.71
C ILE A 27 15.06 -9.71 -22.75
N THR A 28 16.15 -10.08 -23.41
CA THR A 28 16.83 -9.23 -24.39
C THR A 28 15.98 -8.97 -25.64
N VAL A 29 14.95 -9.79 -25.88
CA VAL A 29 14.16 -9.78 -27.12
C VAL A 29 12.92 -8.87 -27.08
N LYS A 30 12.49 -8.30 -25.94
CA LYS A 30 11.21 -7.55 -25.88
C LYS A 30 11.26 -6.27 -25.04
N ASP A 31 11.31 -5.14 -25.75
CA ASP A 31 10.93 -3.80 -25.25
C ASP A 31 9.39 -3.62 -25.16
N GLU A 32 8.61 -4.63 -25.54
CA GLU A 32 7.14 -4.67 -25.45
C GLU A 32 6.64 -5.66 -24.38
N TYR A 33 5.50 -5.33 -23.78
CA TYR A 33 4.86 -6.02 -22.65
C TYR A 33 4.89 -7.56 -22.83
N PRO A 34 5.36 -8.35 -21.85
CA PRO A 34 5.74 -9.73 -22.11
C PRO A 34 4.53 -10.68 -22.01
N GLU A 35 3.80 -10.84 -23.11
CA GLU A 35 2.80 -11.90 -23.28
C GLU A 35 3.40 -13.16 -23.94
N SER A 36 4.74 -13.32 -24.00
CA SER A 36 5.34 -14.57 -24.49
C SER A 36 5.01 -15.74 -23.56
N GLN A 37 4.72 -16.88 -24.15
CA GLN A 37 4.54 -18.15 -23.44
C GLN A 37 5.76 -18.52 -22.56
N GLU A 38 6.97 -18.13 -22.97
CA GLU A 38 8.22 -18.28 -22.21
C GLU A 38 8.21 -17.44 -20.91
N PHE A 39 7.68 -16.21 -20.96
CA PHE A 39 7.60 -15.34 -19.80
C PHE A 39 6.55 -15.82 -18.80
N VAL A 40 5.43 -16.36 -19.29
CA VAL A 40 4.42 -17.01 -18.46
C VAL A 40 5.02 -18.22 -17.73
N GLY A 41 5.73 -19.11 -18.45
CA GLY A 41 6.38 -20.27 -17.84
C GLY A 41 7.44 -19.90 -16.79
N LEU A 42 8.16 -18.81 -17.01
CA LEU A 42 9.10 -18.27 -16.01
C LEU A 42 8.36 -17.76 -14.77
N PHE A 43 7.26 -17.02 -14.95
CA PHE A 43 6.47 -16.53 -13.83
C PHE A 43 5.91 -17.68 -13.00
N ASP A 44 5.44 -18.75 -13.65
CA ASP A 44 5.00 -19.98 -12.96
C ASP A 44 6.13 -20.63 -12.16
N LYS A 45 7.36 -20.70 -12.72
CA LYS A 45 8.54 -21.18 -11.98
C LYS A 45 8.87 -20.31 -10.76
N TYR A 46 8.84 -18.98 -10.92
CA TYR A 46 9.06 -18.05 -9.82
C TYR A 46 8.01 -18.19 -8.72
N GLN A 47 6.74 -18.32 -9.10
CA GLN A 47 5.65 -18.59 -8.15
C GLN A 47 5.85 -19.92 -7.42
N HIS A 48 6.25 -20.97 -8.15
CA HIS A 48 6.55 -22.27 -7.55
C HIS A 48 7.72 -22.19 -6.55
N PHE A 49 8.81 -21.52 -6.92
CA PHE A 49 9.95 -21.26 -6.03
C PHE A 49 9.49 -20.55 -4.75
N CYS A 50 8.72 -19.46 -4.88
CA CYS A 50 8.19 -18.74 -3.72
C CYS A 50 7.35 -19.65 -2.81
N LEU A 51 6.46 -20.46 -3.38
CA LEU A 51 5.60 -21.39 -2.62
C LEU A 51 6.39 -22.46 -1.88
N MET A 52 7.50 -22.94 -2.45
CA MET A 52 8.39 -23.89 -1.80
C MET A 52 9.16 -23.24 -0.66
N MET A 53 9.82 -22.10 -0.93
CA MET A 53 10.61 -21.39 0.07
C MET A 53 9.78 -20.91 1.27
N ARG A 54 8.55 -20.43 1.02
CA ARG A 54 7.59 -20.08 2.09
C ARG A 54 7.27 -21.24 3.04
N LYS A 55 7.29 -22.49 2.56
CA LYS A 55 7.05 -23.67 3.41
C LYS A 55 8.28 -24.09 4.21
N GLU A 56 9.47 -23.87 3.66
CA GLU A 56 10.73 -24.36 4.21
C GLU A 56 11.38 -23.37 5.17
N ASP A 57 11.30 -22.07 4.89
CA ASP A 57 11.91 -21.02 5.72
C ASP A 57 10.83 -20.07 6.32
N PRO A 58 10.63 -20.12 7.65
CA PRO A 58 9.79 -19.16 8.37
C PRO A 58 10.16 -17.69 8.15
N THR A 59 11.45 -17.37 7.98
CA THR A 59 11.89 -15.99 7.74
C THR A 59 11.45 -15.54 6.35
N PHE A 60 11.66 -16.38 5.33
CA PHE A 60 11.13 -16.18 3.99
C PHE A 60 9.62 -15.97 3.99
N GLU A 61 8.85 -16.78 4.73
CA GLU A 61 7.39 -16.65 4.83
C GLU A 61 6.97 -15.32 5.45
N LEU A 62 7.58 -14.92 6.58
CA LEU A 62 7.26 -13.64 7.22
C LEU A 62 7.48 -12.47 6.26
N TRP A 63 8.62 -12.44 5.56
CA TRP A 63 8.94 -11.35 4.63
C TRP A 63 8.11 -11.41 3.35
N SER A 64 7.74 -12.61 2.92
CA SER A 64 6.77 -12.80 1.84
C SER A 64 5.40 -12.23 2.19
N SER A 65 4.91 -12.47 3.41
CA SER A 65 3.65 -11.90 3.89
C SER A 65 3.69 -10.36 3.93
N PHE A 66 4.85 -9.78 4.24
CA PHE A 66 5.07 -8.34 4.17
C PHE A 66 4.98 -7.82 2.72
N LEU A 67 5.61 -8.51 1.77
CA LEU A 67 5.53 -8.16 0.35
C LEU A 67 4.10 -8.33 -0.21
N ASP A 68 3.34 -9.31 0.29
CA ASP A 68 1.93 -9.47 -0.06
C ASP A 68 1.11 -8.25 0.42
N MET A 69 1.31 -7.80 1.68
CA MET A 69 0.69 -6.56 2.18
C MET A 69 1.04 -5.32 1.32
N MET A 70 2.30 -5.21 0.88
CA MET A 70 2.75 -4.10 0.04
C MET A 70 2.11 -4.15 -1.34
N SER A 71 2.04 -5.34 -1.92
CA SER A 71 1.37 -5.59 -3.18
C SER A 71 -0.10 -5.17 -3.11
N LEU A 72 -0.82 -5.49 -2.02
CA LEU A 72 -2.19 -5.03 -1.80
C LEU A 72 -2.29 -3.50 -1.74
N LEU A 73 -1.39 -2.82 -1.02
CA LEU A 73 -1.37 -1.36 -0.98
C LEU A 73 -1.15 -0.75 -2.36
N LEU A 74 -0.27 -1.33 -3.16
CA LEU A 74 0.06 -0.85 -4.50
C LEU A 74 -1.08 -1.11 -5.49
N VAL A 75 -1.78 -2.24 -5.37
CA VAL A 75 -3.02 -2.51 -6.11
C VAL A 75 -4.13 -1.53 -5.72
N PHE A 76 -4.25 -1.19 -4.43
CA PHE A 76 -5.20 -0.15 -3.97
C PHE A 76 -4.89 1.23 -4.55
N VAL A 77 -3.62 1.63 -4.55
CA VAL A 77 -3.19 2.87 -5.22
C VAL A 77 -3.50 2.77 -6.70
N ARG A 78 -3.14 1.69 -7.38
CA ARG A 78 -3.44 1.47 -8.81
C ARG A 78 -4.92 1.61 -9.11
N ALA A 79 -5.80 0.97 -8.33
CA ALA A 79 -7.24 1.04 -8.51
C ALA A 79 -7.75 2.49 -8.45
N THR A 80 -7.24 3.29 -7.51
CA THR A 80 -7.55 4.72 -7.45
C THR A 80 -6.98 5.49 -8.64
N ARG A 81 -5.74 5.17 -9.03
CA ARG A 81 -5.03 5.88 -10.09
C ARG A 81 -5.59 5.61 -11.49
N GLU A 82 -6.23 4.46 -11.68
CA GLU A 82 -6.94 4.04 -12.90
C GLU A 82 -8.46 4.22 -12.80
N SER A 83 -8.96 4.64 -11.63
CA SER A 83 -10.40 4.72 -11.33
C SER A 83 -11.18 3.40 -11.45
N ASP A 84 -10.51 2.27 -11.25
CA ASP A 84 -11.12 0.93 -11.28
C ASP A 84 -11.83 0.61 -9.96
N TRP A 85 -13.16 0.74 -9.98
CA TRP A 85 -14.01 0.48 -8.82
C TRP A 85 -13.98 -0.99 -8.38
N SER A 86 -13.91 -1.92 -9.33
CA SER A 86 -13.99 -3.35 -9.04
C SER A 86 -12.76 -3.82 -8.27
N VAL A 87 -11.58 -3.41 -8.73
CA VAL A 87 -10.30 -3.69 -8.06
C VAL A 87 -10.22 -2.96 -6.72
N HIS A 88 -10.75 -1.73 -6.63
CA HIS A 88 -10.82 -0.98 -5.37
C HIS A 88 -11.62 -1.72 -4.29
N VAL A 89 -12.80 -2.24 -4.62
CA VAL A 89 -13.62 -2.99 -3.65
C VAL A 89 -12.97 -4.34 -3.30
N ALA A 90 -12.38 -5.02 -4.29
CA ALA A 90 -11.72 -6.31 -4.08
C ALA A 90 -10.49 -6.20 -3.16
N VAL A 91 -9.61 -5.21 -3.41
CA VAL A 91 -8.39 -5.05 -2.61
C VAL A 91 -8.69 -4.61 -1.18
N LEU A 92 -9.75 -3.82 -0.96
CA LEU A 92 -10.19 -3.46 0.38
C LEU A 92 -10.62 -4.69 1.22
N ARG A 93 -11.22 -5.71 0.59
CA ARG A 93 -11.49 -6.99 1.24
C ARG A 93 -10.22 -7.72 1.67
N LEU A 94 -9.22 -7.72 0.80
CA LEU A 94 -7.94 -8.40 1.02
C LEU A 94 -7.07 -7.66 2.05
N MET A 95 -7.19 -6.34 2.17
CA MET A 95 -6.51 -5.57 3.21
C MET A 95 -7.16 -5.73 4.59
N MET A 96 -8.44 -6.11 4.66
CA MET A 96 -9.23 -6.18 5.89
C MET A 96 -8.58 -7.01 7.01
N PRO A 97 -8.09 -8.24 6.77
CA PRO A 97 -7.48 -9.08 7.81
C PRO A 97 -6.33 -8.40 8.53
N TRP A 98 -5.49 -7.69 7.79
CA TRP A 98 -4.30 -7.03 8.32
C TRP A 98 -4.62 -5.91 9.32
N TYR A 99 -5.74 -5.20 9.13
CA TYR A 99 -6.19 -4.21 10.09
C TYR A 99 -6.60 -4.84 11.43
N PHE A 100 -7.25 -6.01 11.40
CA PHE A 100 -7.60 -6.77 12.60
C PHE A 100 -6.37 -7.41 13.25
N ALA A 101 -5.47 -8.01 12.46
CA ALA A 101 -4.24 -8.63 12.95
C ALA A 101 -3.36 -7.65 13.73
N TYR A 102 -3.24 -6.41 13.25
CA TYR A 102 -2.40 -5.36 13.84
C TYR A 102 -3.17 -4.29 14.62
N ASP A 103 -4.36 -4.61 15.11
CA ASP A 103 -5.15 -3.79 16.04
C ASP A 103 -5.38 -2.34 15.56
N ARG A 104 -5.62 -2.16 14.26
CA ARG A 104 -5.98 -0.87 13.66
C ARG A 104 -7.47 -0.60 13.84
N THR A 105 -7.91 -0.44 15.09
CA THR A 105 -9.32 -0.44 15.51
C THR A 105 -10.24 0.45 14.68
N ASN A 106 -9.82 1.66 14.31
CA ASN A 106 -10.63 2.54 13.45
C ASN A 106 -10.87 1.92 12.07
N TYR A 107 -9.83 1.38 11.44
CA TYR A 107 -9.95 0.70 10.16
C TYR A 107 -10.72 -0.62 10.31
N SER A 108 -10.42 -1.42 11.34
CA SER A 108 -11.15 -2.67 11.64
C SER A 108 -12.65 -2.45 11.83
N ARG A 109 -13.07 -1.29 12.32
CA ARG A 109 -14.49 -0.95 12.51
C ARG A 109 -15.16 -0.49 11.22
N TYR A 110 -14.59 0.54 10.59
CA TYR A 110 -15.27 1.25 9.50
C TYR A 110 -15.05 0.60 8.13
N LEU A 111 -13.94 -0.10 7.93
CA LEU A 111 -13.67 -0.77 6.66
C LEU A 111 -14.67 -1.89 6.35
N PRO A 112 -15.00 -2.82 7.28
CA PRO A 112 -16.00 -3.85 6.99
C PRO A 112 -17.39 -3.27 6.71
N ALA A 113 -17.80 -2.23 7.44
CA ALA A 113 -19.07 -1.55 7.21
C ALA A 113 -19.12 -0.91 5.82
N TYR A 114 -18.10 -0.11 5.48
CA TYR A 114 -17.95 0.46 4.14
C TYR A 114 -17.96 -0.62 3.06
N TRP A 115 -17.16 -1.67 3.23
CA TRP A 115 -17.03 -2.73 2.23
C TRP A 115 -18.35 -3.46 1.97
N MET A 116 -19.09 -3.80 3.03
CA MET A 116 -20.41 -4.43 2.93
C MET A 116 -21.41 -3.56 2.15
N GLU A 117 -21.43 -2.25 2.43
CA GLU A 117 -22.26 -1.32 1.66
C GLU A 117 -21.84 -1.28 0.18
N MET A 118 -20.54 -1.20 -0.10
CA MET A 118 -20.02 -1.09 -1.47
C MET A 118 -20.31 -2.35 -2.30
N VAL A 119 -20.19 -3.54 -1.71
CA VAL A 119 -20.52 -4.81 -2.37
C VAL A 119 -22.02 -4.93 -2.64
N ASN A 120 -22.86 -4.34 -1.78
CA ASN A 120 -24.31 -4.33 -1.92
C ASN A 120 -24.85 -3.19 -2.80
N LEU A 121 -24.00 -2.30 -3.32
CA LEU A 121 -24.44 -1.19 -4.18
C LEU A 121 -25.18 -1.62 -5.46
N PRO A 122 -24.77 -2.70 -6.17
CA PRO A 122 -25.48 -3.14 -7.37
C PRO A 122 -26.96 -3.47 -7.12
N GLU A 123 -27.30 -3.94 -5.91
CA GLU A 123 -28.66 -4.29 -5.54
C GLU A 123 -29.39 -3.10 -4.88
N SER A 124 -28.74 -2.43 -3.93
CA SER A 124 -29.37 -1.35 -3.15
C SER A 124 -29.49 -0.03 -3.90
N HIS A 125 -28.49 0.33 -4.71
CA HIS A 125 -28.42 1.60 -5.44
C HIS A 125 -27.76 1.43 -6.82
N PRO A 126 -28.43 0.76 -7.79
CA PRO A 126 -27.84 0.43 -9.08
C PRO A 126 -27.33 1.64 -9.87
N SER A 127 -28.01 2.80 -9.75
CA SER A 127 -27.59 4.05 -10.41
C SER A 127 -26.27 4.59 -9.84
N VAL A 128 -26.10 4.53 -8.52
CA VAL A 128 -24.84 4.92 -7.86
C VAL A 128 -23.73 3.96 -8.25
N TYR A 129 -24.01 2.65 -8.27
CA TYR A 129 -23.05 1.66 -8.74
C TYR A 129 -22.60 1.91 -10.18
N HIS A 130 -23.51 2.30 -11.08
CA HIS A 130 -23.18 2.67 -12.45
C HIS A 130 -22.22 3.89 -12.51
N GLU A 131 -22.52 4.95 -11.76
CA GLU A 131 -21.65 6.14 -11.69
C GLU A 131 -20.24 5.81 -11.15
N LEU A 132 -20.14 4.91 -10.17
CA LEU A 132 -18.85 4.54 -9.58
C LEU A 132 -18.06 3.60 -10.49
N SER A 133 -18.72 2.57 -11.04
CA SER A 133 -18.04 1.48 -11.77
C SER A 133 -17.83 1.75 -13.26
N GLN A 134 -18.78 2.38 -13.94
CA GLN A 134 -18.73 2.61 -15.39
C GLN A 134 -18.21 4.00 -15.72
N VAL A 135 -18.63 5.02 -14.95
CA VAL A 135 -18.23 6.41 -15.18
C VAL A 135 -16.92 6.76 -14.43
N GLY A 136 -16.60 6.06 -13.34
CA GLY A 136 -15.43 6.35 -12.51
C GLY A 136 -15.60 7.60 -11.63
N ALA A 137 -16.84 7.98 -11.32
CA ALA A 137 -17.19 9.24 -10.65
C ALA A 137 -16.74 9.36 -9.18
N TRP A 138 -15.86 8.49 -8.70
CA TRP A 138 -15.27 8.53 -7.36
C TRP A 138 -13.85 9.11 -7.33
N THR A 139 -13.20 9.20 -8.50
CA THR A 139 -11.91 9.86 -8.66
C THR A 139 -12.03 11.05 -9.61
N VAL A 140 -10.96 11.83 -9.72
CA VAL A 140 -10.89 12.97 -10.64
C VAL A 140 -9.61 12.85 -11.45
N GLN A 141 -9.76 12.74 -12.77
CA GLN A 141 -8.65 12.83 -13.72
C GLN A 141 -8.70 14.17 -14.45
N ARG A 142 -7.65 14.97 -14.29
CA ARG A 142 -7.56 16.30 -14.93
C ARG A 142 -6.75 16.30 -16.23
N HIS A 143 -6.01 15.23 -16.50
CA HIS A 143 -5.14 15.10 -17.66
C HIS A 143 -5.65 13.97 -18.56
N SER A 144 -5.90 14.25 -19.85
CA SER A 144 -6.26 13.24 -20.85
C SER A 144 -5.08 12.40 -21.32
N ASN A 145 -3.85 12.91 -21.18
CA ASN A 145 -2.67 12.32 -21.81
C ASN A 145 -2.00 11.21 -20.96
N HIS A 146 -2.51 10.92 -19.77
CA HIS A 146 -1.93 9.95 -18.85
C HIS A 146 -3.03 9.06 -18.26
N ALA A 147 -3.03 7.77 -18.62
CA ALA A 147 -4.05 6.80 -18.16
C ALA A 147 -3.98 6.52 -16.64
N PHE A 148 -2.84 6.75 -16.01
CA PHE A 148 -2.61 6.59 -14.57
C PHE A 148 -2.57 7.97 -13.87
N ALA A 149 -3.57 8.84 -14.11
CA ALA A 149 -3.60 10.22 -13.54
C ALA A 149 -4.83 10.60 -12.67
N SER A 150 -5.85 9.76 -12.51
CA SER A 150 -6.94 9.89 -11.51
C SER A 150 -6.51 10.01 -10.04
N ILE A 151 -6.93 11.05 -9.32
CA ILE A 151 -6.70 11.21 -7.88
C ILE A 151 -8.02 11.21 -7.11
N ALA A 152 -7.95 10.99 -5.79
CA ALA A 152 -9.11 11.14 -4.93
C ALA A 152 -9.71 12.55 -5.04
N ARG A 153 -11.04 12.67 -4.98
CA ARG A 153 -11.74 13.95 -5.16
C ARG A 153 -11.28 15.01 -4.15
N ASP A 154 -11.12 14.62 -2.89
CA ASP A 154 -10.63 15.51 -1.82
C ASP A 154 -9.23 16.05 -2.14
N GLN A 155 -8.30 15.17 -2.53
CA GLN A 155 -6.96 15.56 -2.98
C GLN A 155 -7.03 16.52 -4.17
N SER A 156 -7.93 16.29 -5.13
CA SER A 156 -8.07 17.17 -6.29
C SER A 156 -8.54 18.57 -5.90
N ILE A 157 -9.43 18.70 -4.92
CA ILE A 157 -9.87 19.99 -4.38
C ILE A 157 -8.70 20.68 -3.65
N GLU A 158 -7.95 19.95 -2.83
CA GLU A 158 -6.79 20.48 -2.10
C GLU A 158 -5.69 21.01 -3.04
N GLU A 159 -5.35 20.26 -4.08
CA GLU A 159 -4.28 20.60 -5.01
C GLU A 159 -4.67 21.66 -6.05
N THR A 160 -5.97 21.96 -6.19
CA THR A 160 -6.47 22.91 -7.18
C THR A 160 -7.13 24.11 -6.52
N LEU A 161 -8.40 24.00 -6.16
CA LEU A 161 -9.22 25.08 -5.60
C LEU A 161 -8.58 25.63 -4.33
N ASN A 162 -8.24 24.77 -3.37
CA ASN A 162 -7.70 25.25 -2.09
C ASN A 162 -6.30 25.81 -2.25
N ARG A 163 -5.44 25.20 -3.09
CA ARG A 163 -4.09 25.73 -3.34
C ARG A 163 -4.14 27.13 -3.94
N ASP A 164 -4.97 27.33 -4.96
CA ASP A 164 -5.04 28.60 -5.67
C ASP A 164 -5.79 29.67 -4.83
N CYS A 165 -6.66 29.24 -3.90
CA CYS A 165 -7.35 30.10 -2.93
C CYS A 165 -6.53 30.37 -1.64
N LYS A 166 -5.44 29.63 -1.37
CA LYS A 166 -4.64 29.77 -0.15
C LYS A 166 -3.89 31.10 -0.18
N THR A 167 -4.31 32.01 0.70
CA THR A 167 -3.62 33.27 1.00
C THR A 167 -2.94 33.17 2.36
N PRO A 168 -1.88 33.96 2.64
CA PRO A 168 -1.33 34.06 3.99
C PRO A 168 -2.45 34.43 4.99
N GLY A 169 -2.74 33.54 5.93
CA GLY A 169 -3.84 33.69 6.90
C GLY A 169 -5.13 32.91 6.54
N GLY A 170 -5.38 32.60 5.27
CA GLY A 170 -6.55 31.82 4.83
C GLY A 170 -7.86 32.32 5.42
N ILE A 171 -8.71 31.40 5.90
CA ILE A 171 -9.95 31.71 6.61
C ILE A 171 -9.74 32.02 8.11
N LYS A 172 -8.49 31.96 8.62
CA LYS A 172 -8.23 32.20 10.05
C LYS A 172 -8.64 33.63 10.42
N GLY A 173 -9.33 33.76 11.55
CA GLY A 173 -9.82 35.05 12.07
C GLY A 173 -11.20 35.47 11.55
N ILE A 174 -11.73 34.82 10.50
CA ILE A 174 -13.07 35.13 9.97
C ILE A 174 -14.07 33.97 10.13
N THR A 175 -13.67 32.80 10.60
CA THR A 175 -14.51 31.59 10.71
C THR A 175 -15.79 31.78 11.53
N LEU A 176 -15.76 32.64 12.54
CA LEU A 176 -16.92 32.92 13.40
C LEU A 176 -17.88 33.95 12.78
N ASN A 177 -17.47 34.66 11.72
CA ASN A 177 -18.30 35.64 11.02
C ASN A 177 -18.87 35.04 9.74
N ARG A 178 -20.11 34.56 9.80
CA ARG A 178 -20.80 33.91 8.65
C ARG A 178 -20.78 34.77 7.38
N GLY A 179 -20.99 36.08 7.48
CA GLY A 179 -21.00 36.96 6.31
C GLY A 179 -19.61 37.11 5.67
N ALA A 180 -18.56 37.15 6.51
CA ALA A 180 -17.18 37.17 6.02
C ALA A 180 -16.79 35.83 5.39
N VAL A 181 -17.16 34.70 6.00
CA VAL A 181 -16.97 33.35 5.44
C VAL A 181 -17.66 33.21 4.09
N GLN A 182 -18.93 33.63 3.99
CA GLN A 182 -19.70 33.55 2.75
C GLN A 182 -19.05 34.37 1.64
N ARG A 183 -18.65 35.62 1.91
CA ARG A 183 -17.92 36.44 0.93
C ARG A 183 -16.61 35.81 0.52
N TRP A 184 -15.88 35.22 1.46
CA TRP A 184 -14.62 34.54 1.17
C TRP A 184 -14.85 33.33 0.25
N ILE A 185 -15.81 32.46 0.57
CA ILE A 185 -16.14 31.27 -0.24
C ILE A 185 -16.54 31.67 -1.67
N LEU A 186 -17.37 32.71 -1.83
CA LEU A 186 -17.88 33.13 -3.13
C LEU A 186 -16.85 33.90 -3.96
N ALA A 187 -16.04 34.77 -3.33
CA ALA A 187 -15.14 35.66 -4.06
C ALA A 187 -13.75 35.05 -4.29
N GLN A 188 -13.28 34.14 -3.43
CA GLN A 188 -11.90 33.71 -3.47
C GLN A 188 -11.51 32.91 -4.73
N PRO A 189 -12.34 32.00 -5.25
CA PRO A 189 -12.07 31.32 -6.53
C PRO A 189 -11.94 32.32 -7.69
N GLU A 190 -12.83 33.32 -7.74
CA GLU A 190 -12.81 34.38 -8.76
C GLU A 190 -11.54 35.24 -8.66
N ARG A 191 -11.14 35.61 -7.44
CA ARG A 191 -9.88 36.35 -7.21
C ARG A 191 -8.66 35.55 -7.63
N ALA A 192 -8.66 34.23 -7.40
CA ALA A 192 -7.59 33.34 -7.85
C ALA A 192 -7.56 33.21 -9.39
N ALA A 193 -8.72 33.19 -10.04
CA ALA A 193 -8.83 33.20 -11.50
C ALA A 193 -8.29 34.50 -12.10
N ILE A 194 -8.70 35.67 -11.59
CA ILE A 194 -8.19 36.97 -12.03
C ILE A 194 -6.66 37.05 -11.85
N SER A 195 -6.15 36.61 -10.71
CA SER A 195 -4.70 36.63 -10.44
C SER A 195 -3.93 35.78 -11.45
N ARG A 196 -4.47 34.62 -11.83
CA ARG A 196 -3.88 33.73 -12.85
C ARG A 196 -3.86 34.38 -14.23
N GLU A 197 -4.94 35.04 -14.63
CA GLU A 197 -4.97 35.77 -15.90
C GLU A 197 -3.96 36.92 -15.90
N CYS A 198 -3.80 37.64 -14.79
CA CYS A 198 -2.76 38.66 -14.65
C CYS A 198 -1.33 38.08 -14.75
N GLU A 199 -1.06 36.91 -14.15
CA GLU A 199 0.21 36.20 -14.29
C GLU A 199 0.50 35.86 -15.77
N VAL A 200 -0.51 35.33 -16.48
CA VAL A 200 -0.42 35.04 -17.92
C VAL A 200 -0.12 36.30 -18.73
N MET A 201 -0.84 37.39 -18.49
CA MET A 201 -0.60 38.69 -19.16
C MET A 201 0.81 39.24 -18.89
N ALA A 202 1.35 39.00 -17.69
CA ALA A 202 2.71 39.39 -17.32
C ALA A 202 3.79 38.42 -17.85
N GLY A 203 3.42 37.42 -18.64
CA GLY A 203 4.35 36.45 -19.24
C GLY A 203 4.72 35.29 -18.32
N TYR A 204 4.19 35.22 -17.10
CA TYR A 204 4.36 34.10 -16.16
C TYR A 204 3.41 32.95 -16.52
N HIS A 205 3.57 32.37 -17.71
CA HIS A 205 2.83 31.18 -18.11
C HIS A 205 3.43 29.92 -17.45
N LYS A 206 2.57 28.98 -17.05
CA LYS A 206 3.02 27.66 -16.60
C LYS A 206 3.54 26.89 -17.82
N VAL A 207 4.83 26.60 -17.84
CA VAL A 207 5.43 25.68 -18.81
C VAL A 207 4.84 24.29 -18.59
N GLU A 208 4.32 23.66 -19.64
CA GLU A 208 3.97 22.24 -19.61
C GLU A 208 5.23 21.45 -19.30
N ARG A 209 5.26 20.82 -18.13
CA ARG A 209 6.33 19.91 -17.74
C ARG A 209 5.85 18.49 -17.97
N ALA A 210 6.74 17.62 -18.45
CA ALA A 210 6.52 16.18 -18.39
C ALA A 210 6.14 15.76 -16.96
N SER A 211 5.43 14.63 -16.83
CA SER A 211 5.07 14.09 -15.51
C SER A 211 6.29 14.04 -14.61
N LYS A 212 6.20 14.62 -13.40
CA LYS A 212 7.29 14.61 -12.41
C LYS A 212 7.75 13.19 -12.08
N GLU A 213 6.89 12.19 -12.29
CA GLU A 213 7.18 10.79 -12.02
C GLU A 213 8.02 10.14 -13.13
N LEU A 214 7.91 10.65 -14.37
CA LEU A 214 8.71 10.21 -15.53
C LEU A 214 9.99 11.02 -15.71
N ASP A 215 10.27 11.97 -14.80
CA ASP A 215 11.49 12.75 -14.83
C ASP A 215 12.72 11.86 -14.60
N GLN A 216 13.68 11.91 -15.54
CA GLN A 216 14.85 11.05 -15.50
C GLN A 216 15.70 11.26 -14.23
N THR A 217 15.75 12.48 -13.69
CA THR A 217 16.47 12.77 -12.44
C THR A 217 15.77 12.14 -11.26
N ARG A 218 14.43 12.18 -11.23
CA ARG A 218 13.62 11.51 -10.22
C ARG A 218 13.80 9.98 -10.28
N ILE A 219 13.77 9.41 -11.48
CA ILE A 219 14.00 7.96 -11.69
C ILE A 219 15.38 7.56 -11.16
N ARG A 220 16.44 8.30 -11.51
CA ARG A 220 17.80 8.03 -11.01
C ARG A 220 17.89 8.09 -9.48
N LYS A 221 17.32 9.12 -8.85
CA LYS A 221 17.30 9.23 -7.38
C LYS A 221 16.52 8.10 -6.70
N LEU A 222 15.43 7.65 -7.31
CA LEU A 222 14.67 6.49 -6.82
C LEU A 222 15.50 5.22 -6.92
N GLU A 223 16.17 5.00 -8.04
CA GLU A 223 17.06 3.86 -8.24
C GLU A 223 18.23 3.85 -7.24
N GLU A 224 18.88 4.99 -7.02
CA GLU A 224 19.90 5.15 -5.95
C GLU A 224 19.36 4.79 -4.57
N SER A 225 18.13 5.21 -4.26
CA SER A 225 17.47 4.89 -2.98
C SER A 225 17.16 3.41 -2.84
N ILE A 226 16.67 2.76 -3.92
CA ILE A 226 16.41 1.31 -3.97
C ILE A 226 17.71 0.54 -3.72
N MET A 227 18.78 0.90 -4.42
CA MET A 227 20.09 0.25 -4.27
C MET A 227 20.66 0.42 -2.85
N SER A 228 20.47 1.59 -2.23
CA SER A 228 20.86 1.82 -0.84
C SER A 228 20.12 0.90 0.14
N VAL A 229 18.81 0.70 -0.06
CA VAL A 229 18.02 -0.21 0.77
C VAL A 229 18.44 -1.67 0.55
N ILE A 230 18.62 -2.10 -0.70
CA ILE A 230 19.12 -3.44 -1.05
C ILE A 230 20.48 -3.70 -0.39
N SER A 231 21.43 -2.76 -0.51
CA SER A 231 22.74 -2.86 0.11
C SER A 231 22.64 -2.97 1.65
N THR A 232 21.71 -2.23 2.26
CA THR A 232 21.46 -2.31 3.70
C THR A 232 20.92 -3.68 4.10
N VAL A 233 19.93 -4.21 3.38
CA VAL A 233 19.38 -5.56 3.67
C VAL A 233 20.43 -6.66 3.44
N LYS A 234 21.24 -6.56 2.39
CA LYS A 234 22.36 -7.50 2.15
C LYS A 234 23.46 -7.42 3.20
N SER A 235 23.63 -6.28 3.88
CA SER A 235 24.54 -6.15 5.02
C SER A 235 23.98 -6.74 6.32
N MET A 236 22.68 -7.02 6.35
CA MET A 236 21.95 -7.70 7.41
C MET A 236 21.78 -9.19 7.03
N ILE A 237 20.92 -9.93 7.75
CA ILE A 237 20.52 -11.26 7.30
C ILE A 237 19.53 -11.09 6.15
N ASN A 238 19.89 -11.55 4.95
CA ASN A 238 18.98 -11.53 3.82
C ASN A 238 17.82 -12.52 4.06
N PRO A 239 16.56 -12.05 4.15
CA PRO A 239 15.42 -12.92 4.45
C PRO A 239 15.07 -13.91 3.33
N PHE A 240 15.67 -13.78 2.14
CA PHE A 240 15.41 -14.67 1.00
C PHE A 240 16.56 -15.64 0.68
N GLU A 241 17.67 -15.57 1.43
CA GLU A 241 18.82 -16.48 1.28
C GLU A 241 19.03 -17.35 2.53
N ASN A 242 18.30 -17.06 3.61
CA ASN A 242 18.54 -17.67 4.91
C ASN A 242 17.95 -19.08 4.99
N THR A 243 18.79 -20.09 5.23
CA THR A 243 18.41 -21.52 5.35
C THR A 243 18.57 -22.03 6.78
N THR A 244 18.41 -21.17 7.78
CA THR A 244 18.51 -21.57 9.20
C THR A 244 17.34 -22.43 9.69
N GLY A 245 16.21 -22.45 8.96
CA GLY A 245 14.99 -23.19 9.36
C GLY A 245 14.26 -22.57 10.56
N GLU A 246 14.76 -21.44 11.07
CA GLU A 246 14.20 -20.69 12.18
C GLU A 246 13.74 -19.31 11.75
N LEU A 247 12.77 -18.76 12.47
CA LEU A 247 12.32 -17.40 12.24
C LEU A 247 13.27 -16.42 12.93
N VAL A 248 13.99 -15.60 12.18
CA VAL A 248 14.98 -14.64 12.72
C VAL A 248 14.68 -13.19 12.35
N ALA A 249 14.95 -12.29 13.29
CA ALA A 249 14.96 -10.86 13.03
C ALA A 249 16.17 -10.50 12.16
N ILE A 250 15.93 -9.91 10.98
CA ILE A 250 17.00 -9.69 9.99
C ILE A 250 18.09 -8.72 10.48
N SER A 251 17.74 -7.75 11.32
CA SER A 251 18.64 -6.71 11.81
C SER A 251 19.51 -7.17 12.97
N SER A 252 18.99 -8.04 13.85
CA SER A 252 19.66 -8.47 15.07
C SER A 252 20.12 -9.93 15.07
N GLY A 253 19.61 -10.75 14.14
CA GLY A 253 19.78 -12.21 14.14
C GLY A 253 19.09 -12.93 15.29
N ALA A 254 18.14 -12.28 15.98
CA ALA A 254 17.45 -12.88 17.10
C ALA A 254 16.40 -13.90 16.62
N VAL A 255 16.48 -15.12 17.14
CA VAL A 255 15.49 -16.18 16.87
C VAL A 255 14.19 -15.90 17.62
N ALA A 256 13.06 -16.05 16.93
CA ALA A 256 11.72 -15.93 17.50
C ALA A 256 11.39 -17.11 18.43
N ILE A 257 10.82 -16.82 19.60
CA ILE A 257 10.20 -17.85 20.44
C ILE A 257 8.94 -18.40 19.75
N ASP A 258 8.53 -19.62 20.06
CA ASP A 258 7.39 -20.29 19.40
C ASP A 258 6.11 -19.44 19.38
N ALA A 259 5.82 -18.73 20.47
CA ALA A 259 4.65 -17.87 20.54
C ALA A 259 4.73 -16.66 19.58
N VAL A 260 5.92 -16.06 19.40
CA VAL A 260 6.15 -14.96 18.45
C VAL A 260 6.14 -15.49 17.03
N LYS A 261 6.71 -16.68 16.80
CA LYS A 261 6.68 -17.35 15.50
C LYS A 261 5.25 -17.65 15.07
N ASP A 262 4.42 -18.22 15.94
CA ASP A 262 3.02 -18.51 15.65
C ASP A 262 2.22 -17.23 15.34
N ASP A 263 2.40 -16.17 16.12
CA ASP A 263 1.70 -14.90 15.92
C ASP A 263 2.10 -14.19 14.63
N LEU A 264 3.39 -14.15 14.30
CA LEU A 264 3.89 -13.48 13.09
C LEU A 264 3.50 -14.23 11.82
N LEU A 265 3.64 -15.56 11.79
CA LEU A 265 3.34 -16.37 10.58
C LEU A 265 1.84 -16.54 10.33
N LYS A 266 1.01 -16.51 11.38
CA LYS A 266 -0.45 -16.66 11.25
C LYS A 266 -1.22 -15.36 11.39
N ALA A 267 -0.54 -14.21 11.29
CA ALA A 267 -1.14 -12.91 11.49
C ALA A 267 -2.37 -12.69 10.60
N GLU A 268 -2.25 -12.99 9.29
CA GLU A 268 -3.36 -12.86 8.34
C GLU A 268 -4.56 -13.74 8.73
N ALA A 269 -4.33 -15.03 8.99
CA ALA A 269 -5.39 -15.98 9.33
C ALA A 269 -6.11 -15.61 10.63
N LYS A 270 -5.37 -15.13 11.64
CA LYS A 270 -5.94 -14.62 12.90
C LYS A 270 -6.77 -13.35 12.65
N GLY A 271 -6.25 -12.44 11.81
CA GLY A 271 -6.94 -11.23 11.38
C GLY A 271 -8.22 -11.51 10.60
N GLU A 272 -8.20 -12.46 9.67
CA GLU A 272 -9.35 -12.89 8.86
C GLU A 272 -10.44 -13.49 9.76
N SER A 273 -10.06 -14.36 10.70
CA SER A 273 -11.00 -14.94 11.67
C SER A 273 -11.70 -13.84 12.49
N ALA A 274 -10.93 -12.86 12.97
CA ALA A 274 -11.47 -11.73 13.74
C ALA A 274 -12.34 -10.79 12.88
N ALA A 275 -11.99 -10.59 11.62
CA ALA A 275 -12.79 -9.80 10.67
C ALA A 275 -14.15 -10.46 10.41
N MET A 276 -14.15 -11.78 10.17
CA MET A 276 -15.39 -12.54 9.93
C MET A 276 -16.27 -12.59 11.18
N GLU A 277 -15.68 -12.76 12.37
CA GLU A 277 -16.39 -12.67 13.65
C GLU A 277 -17.07 -11.30 13.81
N PHE A 278 -16.34 -10.20 13.57
CA PHE A 278 -16.89 -8.84 13.62
C PHE A 278 -18.05 -8.63 12.65
N ILE A 279 -17.90 -9.04 11.38
CA ILE A 279 -18.96 -8.91 10.37
C ILE A 279 -20.20 -9.70 10.81
N LYS A 280 -20.02 -10.94 11.28
CA LYS A 280 -21.11 -11.80 11.72
C LYS A 280 -21.85 -11.23 12.93
N GLU A 281 -21.13 -10.77 13.95
CA GLU A 281 -21.70 -10.35 15.24
C GLU A 281 -22.30 -8.94 15.21
N ARG A 282 -21.86 -8.08 14.28
CA ARG A 282 -22.24 -6.67 14.27
C ARG A 282 -22.93 -6.20 13.01
N LEU A 283 -22.64 -6.79 11.84
CA LEU A 283 -23.16 -6.31 10.55
C LEU A 283 -24.22 -7.23 9.93
N LEU A 284 -24.18 -8.54 10.22
CA LEU A 284 -25.09 -9.54 9.62
C LEU A 284 -26.14 -10.11 10.58
N VAL A 285 -26.21 -9.64 11.82
CA VAL A 285 -27.17 -10.16 12.80
C VAL A 285 -28.60 -9.76 12.40
N GLY A 286 -29.44 -10.77 12.12
CA GLY A 286 -30.88 -10.58 11.95
C GLY A 286 -31.57 -10.22 13.27
N SER A 287 -32.76 -9.63 13.19
CA SER A 287 -33.52 -8.95 14.27
C SER A 287 -33.80 -9.74 15.56
N ASN A 288 -33.36 -10.99 15.68
CA ASN A 288 -33.74 -11.96 16.73
C ASN A 288 -32.58 -12.42 17.62
N ALA A 289 -31.36 -11.88 17.49
CA ALA A 289 -30.26 -12.14 18.41
C ALA A 289 -29.77 -10.84 19.05
N THR A 290 -29.16 -10.93 20.24
CA THR A 290 -28.49 -9.81 20.90
C THR A 290 -27.31 -9.36 20.03
N GLN A 291 -27.56 -8.37 19.17
CA GLN A 291 -26.55 -7.74 18.32
C GLN A 291 -25.59 -6.97 19.24
N THR A 292 -24.29 -7.24 19.10
CA THR A 292 -23.28 -6.43 19.76
C THR A 292 -23.28 -5.05 19.11
N ASP A 293 -23.23 -3.98 19.91
CA ASP A 293 -23.33 -2.63 19.36
C ASP A 293 -22.15 -2.34 18.42
N PHE A 294 -22.41 -1.63 17.32
CA PHE A 294 -21.38 -1.30 16.35
C PHE A 294 -20.20 -0.53 16.98
N HIS A 295 -20.48 0.32 17.96
CA HIS A 295 -19.51 1.16 18.64
C HIS A 295 -18.87 0.52 19.88
N ASP A 296 -19.32 -0.67 20.30
CA ASP A 296 -18.72 -1.39 21.42
C ASP A 296 -17.22 -1.66 21.18
N PRO A 297 -16.39 -1.76 22.24
CA PRO A 297 -14.97 -2.09 22.11
C PRO A 297 -14.75 -3.33 21.24
N ILE A 298 -13.76 -3.27 20.34
CA ILE A 298 -13.36 -4.41 19.50
C ILE A 298 -12.25 -5.17 20.24
N LYS A 299 -12.37 -6.49 20.30
CA LYS A 299 -11.34 -7.36 20.88
C LYS A 299 -10.05 -7.24 20.07
N GLN A 300 -9.00 -6.75 20.72
CA GLN A 300 -7.66 -6.67 20.14
C GLN A 300 -6.98 -8.04 20.13
N GLN A 301 -6.26 -8.34 19.06
CA GLN A 301 -5.49 -9.57 18.91
C GLN A 301 -4.21 -9.54 19.74
N LYS A 302 -3.54 -8.37 19.82
CA LYS A 302 -2.27 -8.19 20.54
C LYS A 302 -1.23 -9.24 20.18
N LEU A 303 -1.07 -9.49 18.88
CA LEU A 303 -0.10 -10.43 18.34
C LEU A 303 1.32 -10.07 18.80
N LYS A 304 2.06 -11.06 19.28
CA LYS A 304 3.43 -10.90 19.75
C LYS A 304 4.37 -10.66 18.57
N THR A 305 5.41 -9.88 18.85
CA THR A 305 6.45 -9.50 17.87
C THR A 305 7.83 -9.82 18.43
N PHE A 306 8.88 -9.58 17.64
CA PHE A 306 10.26 -9.71 18.13
C PHE A 306 10.57 -8.87 19.38
N ALA A 307 9.79 -7.81 19.67
CA ALA A 307 9.92 -7.07 20.92
C ALA A 307 9.58 -7.92 22.16
N ASP A 308 8.75 -8.94 21.99
CA ASP A 308 8.29 -9.85 23.04
C ASP A 308 9.21 -11.06 23.25
N ASN A 309 10.27 -11.21 22.43
CA ASN A 309 11.29 -12.25 22.61
C ASN A 309 12.10 -12.10 23.91
N CYS A 310 12.05 -10.92 24.56
CA CYS A 310 12.90 -10.61 25.71
C CYS A 310 12.10 -10.26 26.97
N THR A 311 11.75 -11.28 27.77
CA THR A 311 11.55 -11.10 29.22
C THR A 311 12.86 -11.08 30.01
N SER A 312 14.04 -11.14 29.38
CA SER A 312 15.31 -10.83 30.05
C SER A 312 16.23 -9.95 29.20
N LYS A 313 16.45 -8.72 29.66
CA LYS A 313 17.39 -7.76 29.09
C LYS A 313 18.83 -8.28 29.28
N LYS A 314 19.44 -8.87 28.26
CA LYS A 314 20.91 -8.90 28.15
C LYS A 314 21.34 -7.85 27.13
N LYS A 315 21.97 -6.79 27.63
CA LYS A 315 22.69 -5.81 26.83
C LYS A 315 23.87 -6.51 26.19
N THR A 316 23.83 -6.71 24.88
CA THR A 316 25.02 -7.09 24.12
C THR A 316 25.50 -5.88 23.32
N SER A 317 26.71 -5.46 23.61
CA SER A 317 27.44 -4.33 23.02
C SER A 317 27.95 -4.67 21.62
N LYS A 318 27.05 -4.79 20.66
CA LYS A 318 27.37 -4.53 19.25
C LYS A 318 26.55 -3.33 18.84
N GLU A 319 27.09 -2.46 18.00
CA GLU A 319 26.30 -1.37 17.42
C GLU A 319 25.12 -1.98 16.67
N ILE A 320 23.99 -2.10 17.37
CA ILE A 320 22.72 -2.46 16.78
C ILE A 320 22.43 -1.30 15.85
N ILE A 321 22.50 -1.55 14.54
CA ILE A 321 21.91 -0.66 13.54
C ILE A 321 20.49 -0.42 14.06
N LYS A 322 20.21 0.80 14.53
CA LYS A 322 18.94 1.11 15.17
C LYS A 322 17.83 0.60 14.26
N ASP A 323 17.06 -0.36 14.75
CA ASP A 323 15.78 -0.83 14.22
C ASP A 323 14.86 0.40 14.11
N SER A 324 15.07 1.17 13.05
CA SER A 324 14.44 2.46 12.90
C SER A 324 13.15 2.22 12.15
N LYS A 325 12.03 2.68 12.71
CA LYS A 325 10.74 2.70 12.00
C LYS A 325 10.86 3.37 10.61
N VAL A 326 11.82 4.28 10.46
CA VAL A 326 12.16 4.95 9.20
C VAL A 326 12.75 3.98 8.16
N PHE A 327 13.56 3.01 8.56
CA PHE A 327 14.10 1.99 7.65
C PHE A 327 13.00 1.05 7.16
N PHE A 328 12.18 0.50 8.05
CA PHE A 328 11.05 -0.35 7.65
C PHE A 328 10.01 0.40 6.82
N ALA A 329 9.78 1.70 7.08
CA ALA A 329 8.96 2.53 6.21
C ALA A 329 9.59 2.79 4.83
N ARG A 330 10.91 2.65 4.67
CA ARG A 330 11.60 2.75 3.37
C ARG A 330 11.67 1.42 2.63
N LEU A 331 11.41 0.29 3.29
CA LEU A 331 11.20 -0.99 2.62
C LEU A 331 9.97 -0.97 1.70
N LEU A 332 9.02 -0.03 1.91
CA LEU A 332 7.93 0.30 0.97
C LEU A 332 8.41 0.59 -0.47
N VAL A 333 9.68 0.98 -0.64
CA VAL A 333 10.26 1.37 -1.93
C VAL A 333 10.93 0.19 -2.64
N VAL A 334 11.26 -0.88 -1.90
CA VAL A 334 11.93 -2.09 -2.42
C VAL A 334 10.98 -3.29 -2.53
N GLY A 335 9.95 -3.31 -1.68
CA GLY A 335 8.83 -4.24 -1.77
C GLY A 335 7.77 -3.84 -2.76
#